data_AF-A0A9E8MUF4-F1
#
_entry.id   AF-A0A9E8MUF4-F1
#
_cell.length_a   1.000
_cell.length_b   1.000
_cell.length_c   1.000
_cell.angle_alpha   90.00
_cell.angle_beta   90.00
_cell.angle_gamma   90.00
#
_symmetry.space_group_name_H-M   'P 1'
#
loop_
_entity.id
_entity.type
_entity.pdbx_description
1 polymer ?
#
loop_
_entity_poly.entity_id
_entity_poly.type
_entity_poly.pdbx_seq_one_letter_code
_entity_poly.pdbx_strand_id
1 'polypeptide(L)'
;MFIGFLLAFQGIILLGMNELETTIYAFSNVQIVVLSVLAFPILDTTRVFAVRLKQGRSPFIADRNHIHHKLLNLGFSHIKATLLIIYVNVIVITSAVFVDYLDFNIHIQLLIVFTLAPLVYLSPFLVGENKKIVRRRTPKLLSKKMTSILPD
;
A
#
# COMPACT_ATOMS: atom_id res chain seq x y z
N MET A 1 -11.01 6.54 7.92
CA MET A 1 -10.50 7.89 8.22
C MET A 1 -9.91 7.96 9.63
N PHE A 2 -10.64 7.59 10.68
CA PHE A 2 -10.15 7.64 12.07
C PHE A 2 -8.80 6.94 12.32
N ILE A 3 -8.64 5.69 11.86
CA ILE A 3 -7.38 4.94 12.01
C ILE A 3 -6.20 5.66 11.33
N GLY A 4 -6.42 6.22 10.13
CA GLY A 4 -5.38 6.96 9.42
C GLY A 4 -4.97 8.25 10.16
N PHE A 5 -5.93 8.95 10.75
CA PHE A 5 -5.67 10.11 11.60
C PHE A 5 -4.84 9.74 12.83
N LEU A 6 -5.21 8.65 13.53
CA LEU A 6 -4.45 8.17 14.69
C LEU A 6 -3.03 7.77 14.33
N LEU A 7 -2.81 7.10 13.19
CA LEU A 7 -1.48 6.72 12.73
C LEU A 7 -0.61 7.94 12.42
N ALA A 8 -1.17 8.97 11.77
CA ALA A 8 -0.46 10.21 11.49
C ALA A 8 -0.11 10.97 12.79
N PHE A 9 -1.08 11.09 13.70
CA PHE A 9 -0.89 11.72 15.01
C PHE A 9 0.20 11.01 15.83
N GLN A 10 0.15 9.68 15.90
CA GLN A 10 1.16 8.88 16.59
C GLN A 10 2.54 9.02 15.96
N GLY A 11 2.62 9.07 14.62
CA GLY A 11 3.87 9.29 13.91
C GLY A 11 4.51 10.64 14.25
N ILE A 12 3.72 11.72 14.31
CA ILE A 12 4.21 13.05 14.69
C ILE A 12 4.71 13.08 16.12
N ILE A 13 3.99 12.46 17.06
CA ILE A 13 4.43 12.35 18.46
C ILE A 13 5.77 11.61 18.54
N LEU A 14 5.91 10.49 17.81
CA LEU A 14 7.16 9.72 17.82
C LEU A 14 8.35 10.55 17.33
N LEU A 15 8.17 11.34 16.28
CA LEU A 15 9.20 12.27 15.80
C LEU A 15 9.60 13.29 16.87
N GLY A 16 8.61 13.90 17.55
CA GLY A 16 8.86 14.90 18.59
C GLY A 16 9.49 14.33 19.86
N MET A 17 9.18 13.08 20.22
CA MET A 17 9.77 12.42 21.38
C MET A 17 11.25 12.06 21.17
N ASN A 18 11.67 11.77 19.94
CA ASN A 18 13.06 11.41 19.62
C ASN A 18 14.02 12.60 19.80
N GLU A 19 13.58 13.81 19.47
CA GLU A 19 14.35 15.06 19.63
C GLU A 19 14.63 15.43 21.09
N LEU A 20 13.83 14.91 22.02
CA LEU A 20 13.94 15.22 23.45
C LEU A 20 14.92 14.30 24.18
N GLU A 21 15.59 13.36 23.49
CA GLU A 21 16.51 12.34 24.04
C GLU A 21 16.00 11.61 25.30
N THR A 22 14.70 11.65 25.56
CA THR A 22 14.11 11.25 26.85
C THR A 22 13.81 9.76 26.93
N THR A 23 14.19 8.97 25.93
CA THR A 23 13.83 7.55 25.86
C THR A 23 14.98 6.62 25.48
N ILE A 24 14.91 5.42 26.06
CA ILE A 24 15.78 4.25 25.81
C ILE A 24 15.56 3.65 24.40
N TYR A 25 14.65 4.23 23.61
CA TYR A 25 14.25 3.81 22.27
C TYR A 25 14.51 4.91 21.23
N ALA A 26 15.56 5.70 21.41
CA ALA A 26 15.96 6.70 20.44
C ALA A 26 16.45 5.99 19.16
N PHE A 27 15.78 6.26 18.04
CA PHE A 27 16.26 5.83 16.72
C PHE A 27 17.14 6.94 16.17
N SER A 28 18.31 6.59 15.63
CA SER A 28 19.24 7.56 15.02
C SER A 28 18.55 8.31 13.87
N ASN A 29 17.71 7.61 13.11
CA ASN A 29 16.98 8.15 11.96
C ASN A 29 15.47 7.85 12.07
N VAL A 30 14.85 8.32 13.15
CA VAL A 30 13.41 8.10 13.44
C VAL A 30 12.49 8.44 12.27
N GLN A 31 12.86 9.43 11.44
CA GLN A 31 12.08 9.87 10.27
C GLN A 31 11.90 8.73 9.27
N ILE A 32 12.95 7.91 9.06
CA ILE A 32 12.92 6.81 8.13
C ILE A 32 12.11 5.63 8.67
N VAL A 33 12.16 5.41 9.98
CA VAL A 33 11.32 4.41 10.66
C VAL A 33 9.83 4.76 10.52
N VAL A 34 9.46 6.01 10.78
CA VAL A 34 8.07 6.50 10.62
C VAL A 34 7.61 6.37 9.16
N LEU A 35 8.44 6.75 8.19
CA LEU A 35 8.13 6.58 6.77
C LEU A 35 7.93 5.10 6.40
N SER A 36 8.71 4.20 6.98
CA SER A 36 8.61 2.76 6.73
C SER A 36 7.31 2.16 7.27
N VAL A 37 6.85 2.62 8.45
CA VAL A 37 5.55 2.22 9.03
C VAL A 37 4.39 2.68 8.16
N LEU A 38 4.49 3.88 7.58
CA LEU A 38 3.46 4.47 6.70
C LEU A 38 3.67 4.14 5.22
N ALA A 39 4.66 3.31 4.87
CA ALA A 39 5.03 3.05 3.48
C ALA A 39 3.87 2.46 2.67
N PHE A 40 3.15 1.47 3.22
CA PHE A 40 2.01 0.85 2.56
C PHE A 40 0.90 1.86 2.19
N PRO A 41 0.29 2.60 3.15
CA PRO A 41 -0.78 3.54 2.82
C PRO A 41 -0.32 4.70 1.94
N ILE A 42 0.92 5.19 2.10
CA ILE A 42 1.48 6.23 1.24
C ILE A 42 1.60 5.71 -0.21
N LEU A 43 2.27 4.58 -0.42
CA LEU A 43 2.51 4.06 -1.77
C LEU A 43 1.22 3.62 -2.47
N ASP A 44 0.29 2.99 -1.76
CA ASP A 44 -0.99 2.58 -2.34
C ASP A 44 -1.82 3.80 -2.77
N THR A 45 -1.89 4.85 -1.96
CA THR A 45 -2.64 6.07 -2.31
C THR A 45 -1.95 6.88 -3.40
N THR A 46 -0.64 7.12 -3.29
CA THR A 46 0.15 7.85 -4.30
C THR A 46 0.07 7.15 -5.66
N ARG A 47 0.17 5.82 -5.71
CA ARG A 47 0.05 5.07 -6.95
C ARG A 47 -1.32 5.27 -7.59
N VAL A 48 -2.40 5.08 -6.84
CA VAL A 48 -3.75 5.21 -7.40
C VAL A 48 -4.01 6.66 -7.83
N PHE A 49 -3.51 7.65 -7.09
CA PHE A 49 -3.57 9.06 -7.49
C PHE A 49 -2.84 9.30 -8.82
N ALA A 50 -1.60 8.81 -8.95
CA ALA A 50 -0.81 8.94 -10.19
C ALA A 50 -1.50 8.29 -11.39
N VAL A 51 -2.08 7.09 -11.21
CA VAL A 51 -2.83 6.39 -12.26
C VAL A 51 -4.06 7.19 -12.70
N ARG A 52 -4.80 7.80 -11.76
CA ARG A 52 -5.98 8.62 -12.09
C ARG A 52 -5.62 9.90 -12.82
N LEU A 53 -4.58 10.59 -12.37
CA LEU A 53 -4.08 11.80 -13.04
C LEU A 53 -3.67 11.49 -14.48
N LYS A 54 -2.99 10.35 -14.71
CA LYS A 54 -2.65 9.88 -16.07
C LYS A 54 -3.88 9.56 -16.93
N GLN A 55 -5.01 9.20 -16.32
CA GLN A 55 -6.28 8.95 -16.99
C GLN A 55 -7.17 10.20 -17.12
N GLY A 56 -6.70 11.38 -16.72
CA GLY A 56 -7.49 12.62 -16.74
C GLY A 56 -8.68 12.61 -15.77
N ARG A 57 -8.67 11.75 -14.75
CA ARG A 57 -9.74 11.64 -13.75
C ARG A 57 -9.35 12.37 -12.48
N SER A 58 -10.35 12.92 -11.77
CA SER A 58 -10.14 13.54 -10.47
C SER A 58 -9.57 12.51 -9.46
N PRO A 59 -8.52 12.88 -8.69
CA PRO A 59 -7.88 11.99 -7.73
C PRO A 59 -8.77 11.65 -6.52
N PHE A 60 -9.81 12.46 -6.26
CA PHE A 60 -10.70 12.33 -5.10
C PHE A 60 -11.90 11.40 -5.31
N ILE A 61 -12.03 10.81 -6.49
CA ILE A 61 -13.12 9.86 -6.79
C ILE A 61 -12.74 8.47 -6.27
N ALA A 62 -13.67 7.83 -5.55
CA ALA A 62 -13.49 6.47 -5.03
C ALA A 62 -13.22 5.47 -6.17
N ASP A 63 -12.22 4.59 -5.99
CA ASP A 63 -11.84 3.56 -6.97
C ASP A 63 -11.48 2.25 -6.25
N ARG A 64 -11.44 1.15 -7.00
CA ARG A 64 -11.07 -0.20 -6.53
C ARG A 64 -9.69 -0.64 -7.04
N ASN A 65 -8.83 0.29 -7.45
CA ASN A 65 -7.50 0.00 -8.01
C ASN A 65 -6.37 -0.13 -6.98
N HIS A 66 -6.72 -0.34 -5.71
CA HIS A 66 -5.79 -0.54 -4.61
C HIS A 66 -5.11 -1.93 -4.67
N ILE A 67 -3.93 -2.05 -4.05
CA ILE A 67 -3.12 -3.29 -4.01
C ILE A 67 -3.95 -4.49 -3.57
N HIS A 68 -4.80 -4.32 -2.55
CA HIS A 68 -5.67 -5.39 -2.05
C HIS A 68 -6.58 -5.97 -3.14
N HIS A 69 -7.25 -5.11 -3.91
CA HIS A 69 -8.10 -5.56 -5.01
C HIS A 69 -7.29 -6.20 -6.14
N LYS A 70 -6.07 -5.72 -6.39
CA LYS A 70 -5.17 -6.36 -7.34
C LYS A 70 -4.82 -7.79 -6.91
N LEU A 71 -4.48 -8.01 -5.65
CA LEU A 71 -4.23 -9.35 -5.10
C LEU A 71 -5.46 -10.26 -5.23
N LEU A 72 -6.67 -9.73 -4.98
CA LEU A 72 -7.90 -10.48 -5.22
C LEU A 72 -8.08 -10.89 -6.69
N ASN A 73 -7.72 -10.03 -7.64
CA ASN A 73 -7.78 -10.32 -9.08
C ASN A 73 -6.71 -11.33 -9.53
N LEU A 74 -5.60 -11.42 -8.79
CA LEU A 74 -4.58 -12.47 -8.97
C LEU A 74 -5.03 -13.83 -8.40
N GLY A 75 -6.10 -13.87 -7.62
CA GLY A 75 -6.70 -15.10 -7.08
C GLY A 75 -6.48 -15.34 -5.60
N PHE A 76 -5.91 -14.38 -4.88
CA PHE A 76 -5.82 -14.45 -3.42
C PHE A 76 -7.23 -14.30 -2.80
N SER A 77 -7.45 -14.95 -1.66
CA SER A 77 -8.62 -14.68 -0.83
C SER A 77 -8.43 -13.36 -0.07
N HIS A 78 -9.53 -12.78 0.43
CA HIS A 78 -9.48 -11.54 1.23
C HIS A 78 -8.48 -11.64 2.39
N ILE A 79 -8.53 -12.73 3.15
CA ILE A 79 -7.63 -12.96 4.29
C ILE A 79 -6.18 -13.09 3.82
N LYS A 80 -5.91 -13.89 2.77
CA LYS A 80 -4.55 -14.08 2.26
C LYS A 80 -3.95 -12.77 1.72
N ALA A 81 -4.75 -11.96 1.03
CA ALA A 81 -4.30 -10.66 0.54
C ALA A 81 -3.91 -9.72 1.68
N THR A 82 -4.74 -9.62 2.72
CA THR A 82 -4.45 -8.80 3.90
C THR A 82 -3.22 -9.31 4.66
N LEU A 83 -3.10 -10.61 4.89
CA LEU A 83 -1.94 -11.19 5.57
C LEU A 83 -0.63 -10.94 4.80
N LEU A 84 -0.67 -11.04 3.47
CA LEU A 84 0.50 -10.77 2.63
C LEU A 84 0.91 -9.29 2.71
N ILE A 85 -0.05 -8.36 2.69
CA ILE A 85 0.22 -6.93 2.87
C ILE A 85 0.86 -6.66 4.23
N ILE A 86 0.31 -7.23 5.31
CA ILE A 86 0.85 -7.07 6.67
C ILE A 86 2.27 -7.64 6.74
N TYR A 87 2.48 -8.85 6.21
CA TYR A 87 3.78 -9.51 6.20
C TYR A 87 4.85 -8.70 5.48
N VAL A 88 4.53 -8.18 4.29
CA VAL A 88 5.41 -7.27 3.55
C VAL A 88 5.70 -6.01 4.36
N ASN A 89 4.69 -5.40 4.99
CA ASN A 89 4.89 -4.18 5.77
C ASN A 89 5.79 -4.41 6.98
N VAL A 90 5.65 -5.54 7.67
CA VAL A 90 6.56 -5.93 8.76
C VAL A 90 7.98 -6.07 8.24
N ILE A 91 8.21 -6.72 7.08
CA ILE A 91 9.56 -6.83 6.48
C ILE A 91 10.15 -5.45 6.20
N VAL A 92 9.39 -4.53 5.62
CA VAL A 92 9.86 -3.16 5.34
C VAL A 92 10.24 -2.44 6.63
N ILE A 93 9.39 -2.49 7.66
CA ILE A 93 9.67 -1.87 8.97
C ILE A 93 10.92 -2.49 9.62
N THR A 94 10.99 -3.83 9.67
CA THR A 94 12.14 -4.53 10.25
C THR A 94 13.42 -4.19 9.50
N SER A 95 13.39 -4.09 8.18
CA SER A 95 14.55 -3.68 7.39
C SER A 95 15.03 -2.26 7.73
N ALA A 96 14.09 -1.32 7.93
CA ALA A 96 14.43 0.05 8.27
C ALA A 96 15.02 0.17 9.68
N VAL A 97 14.44 -0.53 10.66
CA VAL A 97 14.95 -0.59 12.04
C VAL A 97 16.29 -1.30 12.09
N PHE A 98 16.49 -2.37 11.31
CA PHE A 98 17.76 -3.09 11.26
C PHE A 98 18.88 -2.23 10.67
N VAL A 99 18.61 -1.47 9.61
CA VAL A 99 19.60 -0.54 9.03
C VAL A 99 19.89 0.62 10.00
N ASP A 100 18.89 1.10 10.73
CA ASP A 100 19.09 2.11 11.78
C ASP A 100 19.99 1.59 12.91
N TYR A 101 19.75 0.35 13.36
CA TYR A 101 20.56 -0.31 14.39
C TYR A 101 22.03 -0.51 13.99
N LEU A 102 22.32 -0.56 12.69
CA LEU A 102 23.68 -0.66 12.15
C LEU A 102 24.35 0.71 11.97
N ASP A 103 23.72 1.80 12.44
CA ASP A 103 24.21 3.18 12.39
C ASP A 103 24.58 3.65 10.97
N PHE A 104 23.83 3.17 9.95
CA PHE A 104 24.01 3.67 8.59
C PHE A 104 23.56 5.13 8.46
N ASN A 105 24.23 5.87 7.56
CA ASN A 105 23.83 7.21 7.19
C ASN A 105 22.37 7.26 6.70
N ILE A 106 21.66 8.33 7.07
CA ILE A 106 20.27 8.59 6.66
C ILE A 106 20.05 8.44 5.15
N HIS A 107 21.02 8.87 4.33
CA HIS A 107 20.94 8.76 2.87
C HIS A 107 20.87 7.32 2.37
N ILE A 108 21.62 6.40 3.00
CA ILE A 108 21.62 4.98 2.65
C ILE A 108 20.30 4.34 3.05
N GLN A 109 19.83 4.64 4.27
CA GLN A 109 18.55 4.11 4.75
C GLN A 109 17.37 4.62 3.91
N LEU A 110 17.39 5.91 3.54
CA LEU A 110 16.42 6.51 2.63
C LEU A 110 16.44 5.78 1.28
N LEU A 111 17.61 5.57 0.69
CA LEU A 111 17.77 4.85 -0.58
C LEU A 111 17.18 3.43 -0.49
N ILE A 112 17.46 2.69 0.59
CA ILE A 112 16.94 1.33 0.80
C ILE A 112 15.42 1.36 0.88
N VAL A 113 14.82 2.23 1.69
CA VAL A 113 13.35 2.28 1.86
C VAL A 113 12.66 2.73 0.55
N PHE A 114 13.19 3.76 -0.12
CA PHE A 114 12.64 4.25 -1.39
C PHE A 114 12.81 3.30 -2.57
N THR A 115 13.70 2.31 -2.49
CA THR A 115 13.85 1.28 -3.52
C THR A 115 13.06 0.02 -3.15
N LEU A 116 13.26 -0.51 -1.94
CA LEU A 116 12.65 -1.74 -1.47
C LEU A 116 11.12 -1.63 -1.36
N ALA A 117 10.59 -0.57 -0.75
CA ALA A 117 9.16 -0.47 -0.53
C ALA A 117 8.38 -0.40 -1.86
N PRO A 118 8.71 0.49 -2.83
CA PRO A 118 8.03 0.49 -4.12
C PRO A 118 8.21 -0.83 -4.88
N LEU A 119 9.41 -1.44 -4.84
CA LEU A 119 9.67 -2.72 -5.51
C LEU A 119 8.68 -3.80 -5.05
N VAL A 120 8.52 -3.96 -3.72
CA VAL A 120 7.65 -5.00 -3.17
C VAL A 120 6.17 -4.64 -3.36
N TYR A 121 5.76 -3.41 -3.04
CA TYR A 121 4.35 -3.01 -3.10
C TYR A 121 3.79 -2.88 -4.52
N LEU A 122 4.63 -2.57 -5.51
CA LEU A 122 4.21 -2.49 -6.91
C LEU A 122 4.33 -3.81 -7.66
N SER A 123 5.05 -4.79 -7.12
CA SER A 123 5.22 -6.12 -7.71
C SER A 123 3.89 -6.79 -8.15
N PRO A 124 2.76 -6.70 -7.43
CA PRO A 124 1.51 -7.33 -7.87
C PRO A 124 0.91 -6.70 -9.14
N PHE A 125 1.31 -5.48 -9.49
CA PHE A 125 0.85 -4.81 -10.71
C PHE A 125 1.68 -5.14 -11.94
N LEU A 126 2.89 -5.67 -11.76
CA LEU A 126 3.70 -6.21 -12.86
C LEU A 126 3.16 -7.57 -13.32
N VAL A 127 2.46 -8.29 -12.44
CA VAL A 127 1.86 -9.60 -12.75
C VAL A 127 0.53 -9.43 -13.49
N GLY A 128 0.40 -10.11 -14.63
CA GLY A 128 -0.82 -10.15 -15.43
C GLY A 128 -2.00 -10.79 -14.68
N GLU A 129 -3.21 -10.28 -14.89
CA GLU A 129 -4.39 -10.75 -14.17
C GLU A 129 -4.88 -12.11 -14.67
N ASN A 130 -5.41 -12.92 -13.74
CA ASN A 130 -5.99 -14.21 -14.11
C ASN A 130 -7.39 -14.03 -14.69
N LYS A 131 -7.48 -13.99 -16.02
CA LYS A 131 -8.72 -13.78 -16.78
C LYS A 131 -9.86 -14.74 -16.40
N LYS A 132 -9.58 -15.95 -15.89
CA LYS A 132 -10.61 -16.92 -15.46
C LYS A 132 -11.34 -16.50 -14.19
N ILE A 133 -10.65 -15.86 -13.23
CA ILE A 133 -11.23 -15.41 -11.96
C ILE A 133 -12.05 -14.13 -12.16
N VAL A 134 -11.54 -13.20 -12.97
CA VAL A 134 -12.25 -11.96 -13.34
C VAL A 134 -13.58 -12.29 -14.02
N ARG A 135 -13.60 -13.26 -14.96
CA ARG A 135 -14.82 -13.69 -15.68
C ARG A 135 -15.89 -14.31 -14.77
N ARG A 136 -15.51 -14.98 -13.67
CA ARG A 136 -16.47 -15.54 -12.69
C ARG A 136 -17.18 -14.45 -11.87
N ARG A 137 -16.55 -13.29 -11.63
CA ARG A 137 -17.15 -12.15 -10.90
C ARG A 137 -18.05 -11.26 -11.76
N THR A 138 -17.95 -11.34 -13.08
CA THR A 138 -18.95 -10.82 -14.03
C THR A 138 -19.82 -11.97 -14.54
N PRO A 139 -20.69 -12.59 -13.72
CA PRO A 139 -21.64 -13.55 -14.24
C PRO A 139 -22.62 -12.79 -15.12
N LYS A 140 -22.75 -13.14 -16.40
CA LYS A 140 -23.93 -13.12 -17.31
C LYS A 140 -25.09 -12.10 -17.08
N LEU A 141 -24.95 -11.03 -16.32
CA LEU A 141 -25.98 -10.03 -16.05
C LEU A 141 -26.21 -9.13 -17.26
N LEU A 142 -25.24 -9.08 -18.18
CA LEU A 142 -25.38 -8.44 -19.49
C LEU A 142 -26.17 -9.31 -20.49
N SER A 143 -26.20 -10.64 -20.36
CA SER A 143 -26.94 -11.47 -21.33
C SER A 143 -28.44 -11.57 -21.02
N LYS A 144 -28.85 -11.40 -19.75
CA LYS A 144 -30.28 -11.47 -19.38
C LYS A 144 -31.03 -10.15 -19.60
N LYS A 145 -30.32 -9.01 -19.62
CA LYS A 145 -30.92 -7.68 -19.87
C LYS A 145 -31.08 -7.35 -21.36
N MET A 146 -30.35 -8.03 -22.25
CA MET A 146 -30.47 -7.84 -23.71
C MET A 146 -31.57 -8.71 -24.35
N THR A 147 -31.94 -9.83 -23.74
CA THR A 147 -33.03 -10.68 -24.24
C THR A 147 -34.42 -10.22 -23.80
N SER A 148 -34.52 -9.20 -22.94
CA SER A 148 -35.80 -8.65 -22.46
C SER A 148 -36.15 -7.29 -23.07
N ILE A 149 -35.41 -6.84 -24.10
CA ILE A 149 -35.60 -5.54 -24.78
C ILE A 149 -35.96 -5.72 -26.27
N LEU A 150 -35.96 -6.95 -26.78
CA LEU A 150 -36.47 -7.22 -28.12
C LEU A 150 -37.98 -7.49 -28.03
N PRO A 151 -38.85 -6.61 -28.56
CA PRO A 151 -40.22 -7.00 -28.84
C PRO A 151 -40.22 -8.03 -29.98
N ASP A 152 -41.15 -8.99 -29.89
CA ASP A 152 -41.46 -9.95 -30.96
C ASP A 152 -41.91 -9.25 -32.25
#